data_AF-A0A1G4IYV5-F1
#
_entry.id   AF-A0A1G4IYV5-F1
#
_cell.length_a   1.000
_cell.length_b   1.000
_cell.length_c   1.000
_cell.angle_alpha   90.00
_cell.angle_beta   90.00
_cell.angle_gamma   90.00
#
_symmetry.space_group_name_H-M   'P 1'
#
loop_
_entity.id
_entity.type
_entity.pdbx_description
1 polymer ?
#
loop_
_entity_poly.entity_id
_entity_poly.type
_entity_poly.pdbx_seq_one_letter_code
_entity_poly.pdbx_strand_id
1 'polypeptide(L)'
;MGEHQLSYEELVDCIVHDKQVPNILHVPNVTLDPSLSKDSSMRPRLKPWETTATNPVPSVNVPKEASPAILSSKEEFPRSQSSKSLSKYYSIETEFEQQLQNFLGGGDEQISTSESQ
;
A
#
# COMPACT_ATOMS: atom_id res chain seq x y z
N MET A 1 3.75 18.57 -21.47
CA MET A 1 4.63 18.48 -22.66
C MET A 1 3.83 17.75 -23.71
N GLY A 2 3.60 18.37 -24.87
CA GLY A 2 2.77 17.79 -25.91
C GLY A 2 3.48 16.62 -26.58
N GLU A 3 2.79 15.50 -26.73
CA GLU A 3 3.26 14.35 -27.51
C GLU A 3 3.19 14.72 -28.99
N HIS A 4 4.21 15.43 -29.48
CA HIS A 4 4.34 15.67 -30.91
C HIS A 4 4.84 14.38 -31.55
N GLN A 5 3.93 13.65 -32.18
CA GLN A 5 4.21 12.42 -32.91
C GLN A 5 4.74 12.79 -34.30
N LEU A 6 5.94 12.30 -34.62
CA LEU A 6 6.56 12.52 -35.94
C LEU A 6 5.80 11.78 -37.02
N SER A 7 5.61 12.41 -38.18
CA SER A 7 5.19 11.70 -39.38
C SER A 7 6.31 10.80 -39.91
N TYR A 8 5.95 9.83 -40.76
CA TYR A 8 6.92 8.90 -41.35
C TYR A 8 8.03 9.63 -42.11
N GLU A 9 7.69 10.65 -42.89
CA GLU A 9 8.66 11.43 -43.66
C GLU A 9 9.65 12.19 -42.77
N GLU A 10 9.16 12.77 -41.67
CA GLU A 10 10.00 13.46 -40.68
C GLU A 10 10.92 12.48 -39.95
N LEU A 11 10.44 11.26 -39.65
CA LEU A 11 11.26 10.22 -39.06
C LEU A 11 12.35 9.75 -40.03
N VAL A 12 12.03 9.54 -41.31
CA VAL A 12 12.99 9.17 -42.35
C VAL A 12 14.05 10.27 -42.48
N ASP A 13 13.63 11.54 -42.51
CA ASP A 13 14.54 12.68 -42.53
C ASP A 13 15.48 12.72 -41.31
N CYS A 14 14.96 12.39 -40.11
CA CYS A 14 15.80 12.29 -38.92
C CYS A 14 16.87 11.19 -39.03
N ILE A 15 16.50 10.03 -39.58
CA ILE A 15 17.41 8.88 -39.72
C ILE A 15 18.47 9.14 -40.79
N VAL A 16 18.08 9.65 -41.96
CA VAL A 16 18.98 9.83 -43.11
C VAL A 16 20.00 10.93 -42.85
N HIS A 17 19.58 12.01 -42.18
CA HIS A 17 20.43 13.17 -41.93
C HIS A 17 21.02 13.20 -40.52
N ASP A 18 20.89 12.10 -39.76
CA ASP A 18 21.38 11.95 -38.39
C ASP A 18 20.94 13.10 -37.46
N LYS A 19 19.68 13.54 -37.62
CA LYS A 19 19.08 14.56 -36.76
C LYS A 19 18.56 13.92 -35.48
N GLN A 20 18.68 14.65 -34.38
CA GLN A 20 18.17 14.18 -33.09
C GLN A 20 16.64 14.05 -33.15
N VAL A 21 16.15 12.87 -32.78
CA VAL A 21 14.72 12.61 -32.65
C VAL A 21 14.19 13.38 -31.44
N PRO A 22 13.15 14.22 -31.61
CA PRO A 22 12.52 14.94 -30.51
C PRO A 22 12.14 14.03 -29.34
N ASN A 23 12.32 14.54 -28.12
CA ASN A 23 12.05 13.82 -26.86
C ASN A 23 12.88 12.54 -26.64
N ILE A 24 13.88 12.25 -27.48
CA ILE A 24 14.83 11.16 -27.26
C ILE A 24 16.16 11.74 -26.80
N LEU A 25 16.58 11.35 -25.60
CA LEU A 25 17.90 11.69 -25.10
C LEU A 25 18.92 10.72 -25.69
N HIS A 26 19.86 11.23 -26.49
CA HIS A 26 20.98 10.43 -26.96
C HIS A 26 21.94 10.16 -25.79
N VAL A 27 22.00 8.90 -25.34
CA VAL A 27 22.95 8.46 -24.30
C VAL A 27 24.11 7.75 -24.99
N PRO A 28 25.34 8.31 -24.93
CA PRO A 28 26.51 7.68 -25.52
C PRO A 28 26.73 6.28 -24.93
N ASN A 29 27.04 5.31 -25.79
CA ASN A 29 27.43 3.97 -25.35
C ASN A 29 28.89 3.97 -24.89
N VAL A 30 29.15 4.62 -23.76
CA VAL A 30 30.48 4.73 -23.16
C VAL A 30 30.45 4.07 -21.80
N THR A 31 31.35 3.11 -21.60
CA THR A 31 31.62 2.56 -20.27
C THR A 31 32.46 3.56 -19.49
N LEU A 32 31.91 4.11 -18.40
CA LEU A 32 32.65 5.00 -17.51
C LEU A 32 33.66 4.20 -16.68
N ASP A 33 34.79 4.83 -16.37
CA ASP A 33 35.82 4.26 -15.49
C ASP A 33 35.25 4.07 -14.07
N PRO A 34 35.43 2.90 -13.43
CA PRO A 34 35.10 2.68 -12.03
C PRO A 34 35.63 3.73 -11.06
N SER A 35 36.74 4.41 -11.39
CA SER A 35 37.26 5.52 -10.57
C SER A 35 36.31 6.72 -10.43
N LEU A 36 35.36 6.88 -11.37
CA LEU A 36 34.33 7.92 -11.35
C LEU A 36 33.10 7.53 -10.51
N SER A 37 33.06 6.29 -10.01
CA SER A 37 31.99 5.87 -9.11
C SER A 37 32.08 6.64 -7.80
N LYS A 38 30.92 7.06 -7.28
CA LYS A 38 30.81 7.72 -5.99
C LYS A 38 30.07 6.80 -5.03
N ASP A 39 30.61 6.63 -3.83
CA ASP A 39 29.89 5.96 -2.76
C ASP A 39 28.65 6.76 -2.38
N SER A 40 27.54 6.06 -2.17
CA SER A 40 26.31 6.69 -1.71
C SER A 40 26.51 7.24 -0.29
N SER A 41 26.60 8.56 -0.16
CA SER A 41 26.66 9.26 1.13
C SER A 41 25.26 9.52 1.72
N MET A 42 24.19 9.16 1.02
CA MET A 42 22.83 9.44 1.47
C MET A 42 22.41 8.52 2.60
N ARG A 43 21.80 9.10 3.65
CA ARG A 43 21.21 8.33 4.74
C ARG A 43 20.04 7.48 4.22
N PRO A 44 19.91 6.21 4.68
CA PRO A 44 18.76 5.40 4.37
C PRO A 44 17.46 6.11 4.72
N ARG A 45 16.48 6.07 3.82
CA ARG A 45 15.16 6.65 4.09
C ARG A 45 14.48 5.84 5.18
N LEU A 46 13.97 6.53 6.21
CA LEU A 46 13.16 5.92 7.25
C LEU A 46 11.93 5.25 6.65
N LYS A 47 11.59 4.09 7.20
CA LYS A 47 10.39 3.36 6.83
C LYS A 47 9.16 4.13 7.33
N PRO A 48 8.00 4.03 6.66
CA PRO A 48 6.79 4.75 7.05
C PRO A 48 6.27 4.43 8.46
N TRP A 49 6.68 3.30 9.04
CA TRP A 49 6.34 2.91 10.42
C TRP A 49 7.37 3.36 11.46
N GLU A 50 8.51 3.91 11.05
CA GLU A 50 9.56 4.43 11.94
C GLU A 50 9.33 5.92 12.29
N THR A 51 8.37 6.59 11.64
CA THR A 51 8.07 8.01 11.86
C THR A 51 7.27 8.31 13.13
N THR A 52 6.97 7.31 13.96
CA THR A 52 6.29 7.55 15.24
C THR A 52 7.28 7.90 16.35
N ALA A 53 7.31 9.20 16.66
CA ALA A 53 7.78 9.81 17.91
C ALA A 53 9.30 9.92 18.13
N THR A 54 9.94 10.87 17.45
CA THR A 54 10.88 11.76 18.14
C THR A 54 10.82 13.11 17.44
N ASN A 55 10.20 14.10 18.08
CA ASN A 55 10.34 15.51 17.72
C ASN A 55 11.58 16.02 18.46
N PRO A 56 12.76 16.18 17.84
CA PRO A 56 13.69 17.21 18.27
C PRO A 56 13.26 18.50 17.58
N VAL A 57 12.79 19.46 18.38
CA VAL A 57 12.52 20.83 17.96
C VAL A 57 13.77 21.39 17.25
N PRO A 58 13.72 21.80 15.97
CA PRO A 58 14.66 22.75 15.44
C PRO A 58 14.01 24.13 15.49
N SER A 59 14.43 24.94 16.45
CA SER A 59 14.25 26.38 16.37
C SER A 59 15.03 26.87 15.15
N VAL A 60 14.34 27.10 14.03
CA VAL A 60 14.82 27.95 12.93
C VAL A 60 13.64 28.75 12.41
N ASN A 61 13.65 30.05 12.75
CA ASN A 61 12.79 31.09 12.18
C ASN A 61 13.08 31.26 10.68
N VAL A 62 12.12 31.06 9.76
CA VAL A 62 11.89 31.87 8.53
C VAL A 62 10.42 31.71 8.05
N PRO A 63 9.75 32.75 7.51
CA PRO A 63 8.27 32.83 7.39
C PRO A 63 7.62 32.18 6.15
N LYS A 64 6.46 31.58 6.40
CA LYS A 64 5.16 31.66 5.69
C LYS A 64 5.18 31.98 4.18
N GLU A 65 4.97 30.96 3.34
CA GLU A 65 4.14 31.06 2.13
C GLU A 65 3.31 29.77 1.93
N ALA A 66 2.09 29.98 1.46
CA ALA A 66 0.98 29.06 1.49
C ALA A 66 1.02 28.01 0.37
N SER A 67 0.62 26.78 0.68
CA SER A 67 0.09 25.77 -0.26
C SER A 67 -0.53 24.61 0.52
N PRO A 68 -1.51 23.89 -0.06
CA PRO A 68 -2.88 23.90 0.42
C PRO A 68 -3.13 22.94 1.57
N ALA A 69 -4.15 23.29 2.36
CA ALA A 69 -4.73 22.45 3.39
C ALA A 69 -5.13 21.09 2.82
N ILE A 70 -4.30 20.07 3.05
CA ILE A 70 -4.83 18.73 3.27
C ILE A 70 -5.53 18.85 4.62
N LEU A 71 -6.85 18.92 4.58
CA LEU A 71 -7.72 18.59 5.70
C LEU A 71 -7.27 17.21 6.19
N SER A 72 -6.32 17.21 7.12
CA SER A 72 -6.10 16.12 8.04
C SER A 72 -7.32 16.14 8.95
N SER A 73 -8.46 15.67 8.41
CA SER A 73 -9.57 15.22 9.21
C SER A 73 -8.95 14.26 10.20
N LYS A 74 -8.89 14.74 11.44
CA LYS A 74 -8.43 14.04 12.62
C LYS A 74 -9.40 12.88 12.86
N GLU A 75 -9.35 11.86 12.02
CA GLU A 75 -9.87 10.56 12.36
C GLU A 75 -8.79 9.88 13.19
N GLU A 76 -8.86 10.15 14.49
CA GLU A 76 -8.39 9.22 15.50
C GLU A 76 -9.05 7.87 15.20
N PHE A 77 -8.41 7.01 14.42
CA PHE A 77 -8.79 5.60 14.37
C PHE A 77 -8.38 5.00 15.71
N PRO A 78 -9.32 4.62 16.61
CA PRO A 78 -8.94 3.98 17.85
C PRO A 78 -8.38 2.60 17.50
N ARG A 79 -7.06 2.46 17.52
CA ARG A 79 -6.32 1.20 17.35
C ARG A 79 -6.62 0.14 18.43
N SER A 80 -7.71 0.29 19.20
CA SER A 80 -8.02 -0.56 20.34
C SER A 80 -9.51 -0.87 20.45
N GLN A 81 -10.12 -1.40 19.38
CA GLN A 81 -11.40 -2.13 19.46
C GLN A 81 -11.39 -3.45 18.65
N SER A 82 -10.32 -3.70 17.87
CA SER A 82 -10.24 -4.86 16.97
C SER A 82 -10.33 -6.21 17.69
N SER A 83 -9.65 -6.38 18.84
CA SER A 83 -9.68 -7.65 19.57
C SER A 83 -11.06 -7.98 20.16
N LYS A 84 -11.74 -6.99 20.76
CA LYS A 84 -13.12 -7.16 21.26
C LYS A 84 -14.09 -7.45 20.12
N SER A 85 -13.87 -6.80 18.96
CA SER A 85 -14.65 -7.07 17.75
C SER A 85 -14.45 -8.49 17.24
N LEU A 86 -13.21 -8.98 17.19
CA LEU A 86 -12.87 -10.35 16.78
C LEU A 86 -13.42 -11.40 17.75
N SER A 87 -13.28 -11.19 19.05
CA SER A 87 -13.88 -12.06 20.06
C SER A 87 -15.40 -12.15 19.92
N LYS A 88 -16.08 -11.03 19.60
CA LYS A 88 -17.52 -11.02 19.35
C LYS A 88 -17.91 -11.91 18.16
N TYR A 89 -17.18 -11.85 17.05
CA TYR A 89 -17.45 -12.72 15.90
C TYR A 89 -17.21 -14.20 16.21
N TYR A 90 -16.13 -14.54 16.93
CA TYR A 90 -15.90 -15.92 17.37
C TYR A 90 -16.97 -16.44 18.32
N SER A 91 -17.48 -15.60 19.24
CA SER A 91 -18.60 -16.00 20.12
C SER A 91 -19.85 -16.34 19.33
N ILE A 92 -20.18 -15.54 18.29
CA ILE A 92 -21.35 -15.76 17.45
C ILE A 92 -21.20 -17.04 16.62
N GLU A 93 -20.02 -17.31 16.05
CA GLU A 93 -19.74 -18.53 15.28
C GLU A 93 -20.00 -19.78 16.13
N THR A 94 -19.46 -19.81 17.36
CA THR A 94 -19.63 -20.95 18.26
C THR A 94 -21.07 -21.15 18.74
N GLU A 95 -21.85 -20.07 18.91
CA GLU A 95 -23.26 -20.17 19.27
C GLU A 95 -24.07 -20.77 18.11
N PHE A 96 -23.81 -20.35 16.87
CA PHE A 96 -24.49 -20.87 15.70
C PHE A 96 -24.20 -22.35 15.45
N GLU A 97 -22.94 -22.78 15.57
CA GLU A 97 -22.56 -24.19 15.47
C GLU A 97 -23.29 -25.04 16.51
N GLN A 98 -23.40 -24.55 17.75
CA GLN A 98 -24.13 -25.24 18.82
C GLN A 98 -25.64 -25.33 18.52
N GLN A 99 -26.25 -24.27 17.97
CA GLN A 99 -27.65 -24.30 17.56
C GLN A 99 -27.89 -25.31 16.43
N LEU A 100 -26.99 -25.40 15.45
CA LEU A 100 -27.06 -26.41 14.40
C LEU A 100 -26.93 -27.82 14.96
N GLN A 101 -26.00 -28.03 15.89
CA GLN A 101 -25.82 -29.34 16.53
C GLN A 101 -27.06 -29.73 17.35
N ASN A 102 -27.68 -28.78 18.05
CA ASN A 102 -28.91 -29.03 18.80
C ASN A 102 -30.11 -29.28 17.87
N PHE A 103 -30.19 -28.58 16.74
CA PHE A 103 -31.27 -28.75 15.76
C PHE A 103 -31.15 -30.07 14.99
N LEU A 104 -29.93 -30.43 14.58
CA LEU A 104 -29.65 -31.64 13.82
C LEU A 104 -29.47 -32.88 14.71
N GLY A 105 -29.04 -32.70 15.96
CA GLY A 105 -28.77 -33.76 16.93
C GLY A 105 -29.86 -33.97 17.99
N GLY A 106 -30.89 -33.11 18.05
CA GLY A 106 -32.02 -33.23 18.99
C GLY A 106 -33.09 -34.27 18.58
N GLY A 107 -32.78 -35.16 17.64
CA GLY A 107 -33.74 -36.10 17.04
C GLY A 107 -33.76 -37.53 17.57
N ASP A 108 -32.83 -37.95 18.43
CA ASP A 108 -32.60 -39.39 18.69
C ASP A 108 -32.66 -39.83 20.16
N GLU A 109 -33.33 -39.09 21.05
CA GLU A 109 -33.62 -39.61 22.40
C GLU A 109 -35.05 -39.26 22.83
N GLN A 110 -36.06 -39.90 22.22
CA GLN A 110 -37.32 -40.33 22.87
C GLN A 110 -38.08 -41.32 21.97
N ILE A 111 -37.67 -42.59 21.93
CA ILE A 111 -38.61 -43.71 21.74
C ILE A 111 -38.33 -44.72 22.85
N SER A 112 -39.01 -44.51 23.97
CA SER A 112 -39.36 -45.59 24.89
C SER A 112 -40.34 -46.51 24.16
N THR A 113 -39.90 -47.69 23.75
CA THR A 113 -40.80 -48.83 23.53
C THR A 113 -40.44 -49.92 24.53
N SER A 114 -41.22 -49.90 25.61
CA SER A 114 -41.71 -51.08 26.32
C SER A 114 -42.06 -52.27 25.42
N GLU A 115 -42.15 -53.45 26.05
CA GLU A 115 -42.78 -54.71 25.58
C GLU A 115 -41.77 -55.78 25.08
N SER A 116 -41.34 -56.74 25.92
CA SER A 116 -42.03 -57.99 26.33
C SER A 116 -42.08 -59.04 25.21
N GLN A 117 -41.17 -60.04 25.24
CA GLN A 117 -41.46 -61.48 25.51
C GLN A 117 -40.19 -62.33 25.37
#